data_AF-A0A8T4NAD2-F1
#
_entry.id   AF-A0A8T4NAD2-F1
#
_cell.length_a   1.000
_cell.length_b   1.000
_cell.length_c   1.000
_cell.angle_alpha   90.00
_cell.angle_beta   90.00
_cell.angle_gamma   90.00
#
_symmetry.space_group_name_H-M   'P 1'
#
loop_
_entity.id
_entity.type
_entity.pdbx_description
1 polymer ?
#
loop_
_entity_poly.entity_id
_entity_poly.type
_entity_poly.pdbx_seq_one_letter_code
_entity_poly.pdbx_strand_id
1 'polypeptide(L)' 'MVKREKRLKKQIGSLLEQAKKHRVKAETGKGSKDTTKEYWLAEAERFEEQAKERDKMLRRVKKS' A
#
# COMPACT_ATOMS: atom_id res chain seq x y z
N MET A 1 -22.83 7.75 -0.12
CA MET A 1 -21.44 8.23 0.12
C MET A 1 -20.69 7.42 1.17
N VAL A 2 -21.24 7.22 2.38
CA VAL A 2 -20.56 6.56 3.53
C VAL A 2 -19.93 5.19 3.20
N LYS A 3 -20.62 4.32 2.44
CA LYS A 3 -20.08 3.00 2.05
C LYS A 3 -18.81 3.09 1.20
N ARG A 4 -18.73 4.06 0.29
CA ARG A 4 -17.58 4.28 -0.61
C ARG A 4 -16.37 4.77 0.17
N GLU A 5 -16.57 5.72 1.09
CA GLU A 5 -15.50 6.21 1.97
C GLU A 5 -14.94 5.12 2.87
N LYS A 6 -15.82 4.33 3.52
CA LYS A 6 -15.40 3.23 4.38
C LYS A 6 -14.58 2.19 3.59
N ARG A 7 -14.98 1.90 2.35
CA ARG A 7 -14.23 1.01 1.45
C ARG A 7 -12.85 1.59 1.11
N LEU A 8 -12.77 2.87 0.74
CA LEU A 8 -11.50 3.52 0.42
C LEU A 8 -10.54 3.53 1.61
N LYS A 9 -11.03 3.88 2.81
CA LYS A 9 -10.21 3.82 4.04
C LYS A 9 -9.65 2.42 4.30
N LYS A 10 -10.48 1.37 4.13
CA LYS A 10 -10.04 -0.02 4.29
C LYS A 10 -8.98 -0.40 3.25
N GLN A 11 -9.15 0.03 2.00
CA GLN A 11 -8.18 -0.21 0.93
C GLN A 11 -6.84 0.47 1.23
N ILE A 12 -6.86 1.76 1.60
CA ILE A 12 -5.65 2.50 1.98
C ILE A 12 -4.90 1.79 3.10
N GLY A 13 -5.60 1.41 4.18
CA GLY A 13 -4.98 0.69 5.30
C GLY A 13 -4.36 -0.64 4.87
N SER A 14 -5.08 -1.42 4.05
CA SER A 14 -4.58 -2.71 3.55
C SER A 14 -3.34 -2.57 2.66
N LEU A 15 -3.28 -1.52 1.83
CA LEU A 15 -2.13 -1.25 0.97
C LEU A 15 -0.91 -0.84 1.79
N LEU A 16 -1.09 0.02 2.80
CA LEU A 16 0.00 0.42 3.70
C LEU A 16 0.55 -0.76 4.52
N GLU A 17 -0.34 -1.65 4.99
CA GLU A 17 0.09 -2.87 5.68
C GLU A 17 0.88 -3.81 4.76
N GLN A 18 0.50 -3.92 3.48
CA GLN A 18 1.28 -4.68 2.50
C GLN A 18 2.66 -4.04 2.26
N ALA A 19 2.71 -2.72 2.05
CA ALA A 19 3.97 -1.99 1.90
C ALA A 19 4.91 -2.25 3.10
N LYS A 20 4.38 -2.15 4.32
CA LYS A 20 5.13 -2.45 5.55
C LYS A 20 5.68 -3.88 5.58
N LYS A 21 4.87 -4.88 5.21
CA LYS A 21 5.32 -6.28 5.11
C LYS A 21 6.46 -6.45 4.12
N HIS A 22 6.40 -5.77 2.97
CA HIS A 22 7.45 -5.84 1.95
C HIS A 22 8.73 -5.13 2.40
N ARG A 23 8.64 -3.98 3.08
CA ARG A 23 9.79 -3.34 3.74
C ARG A 23 10.47 -4.28 4.74
N VAL A 24 9.68 -4.94 5.61
CA VAL A 24 10.22 -5.92 6.57
C VAL A 24 10.89 -7.09 5.85
N LYS A 25 10.35 -7.58 4.73
CA LYS A 25 11.01 -8.63 3.93
C LYS A 25 12.33 -8.17 3.34
N ALA A 26 12.38 -6.93 2.84
CA ALA A 26 13.60 -6.31 2.32
C ALA A 26 14.67 -6.15 3.41
N GLU A 27 14.26 -5.77 4.63
CA GLU A 27 15.16 -5.59 5.78
C GLU A 27 15.66 -6.92 6.35
N THR A 28 14.76 -7.91 6.49
CA THR A 28 15.07 -9.19 7.13
C THR A 28 15.70 -10.22 6.19
N GLY A 29 15.87 -9.88 4.91
CA GLY A 29 16.36 -10.82 3.89
C GLY A 29 15.43 -12.02 3.68
N LYS A 30 14.17 -11.94 4.14
CA LYS A 30 13.14 -12.98 3.94
C LYS A 30 12.60 -12.90 2.51
N GLY A 31 13.43 -13.32 1.56
CA GLY A 31 13.07 -13.58 0.16
C GLY A 31 13.37 -15.04 -0.18
N SER A 32 12.53 -15.65 -1.02
CA SER A 32 12.94 -16.86 -1.73
C SER A 32 14.19 -16.58 -2.58
N LYS A 33 14.91 -17.62 -3.00
CA LYS A 33 16.14 -17.52 -3.82
C LYS A 33 16.01 -16.57 -5.04
N ASP A 34 14.78 -16.36 -5.51
CA ASP A 34 14.45 -15.55 -6.69
C ASP A 34 13.93 -14.12 -6.39
N THR A 35 13.83 -13.71 -5.12
CA THR A 35 13.38 -12.35 -4.76
C THR A 35 14.46 -11.57 -4.03
N THR A 36 14.90 -10.47 -4.65
CA THR A 36 15.93 -9.58 -4.10
C THR A 36 15.34 -8.55 -3.15
N LYS A 37 16.21 -7.96 -2.31
CA LYS A 37 15.85 -6.79 -1.48
C LYS A 37 15.23 -5.67 -2.32
N GLU A 38 15.79 -5.40 -3.48
CA GLU A 38 15.33 -4.37 -4.41
C GLU A 38 13.92 -4.64 -4.93
N TYR A 39 13.61 -5.90 -5.26
CA TYR A 39 12.26 -6.29 -5.64
C TYR A 39 11.24 -5.98 -4.53
N TRP A 40 11.58 -6.30 -3.28
CA TRP A 40 10.69 -6.02 -2.15
C TRP A 40 10.54 -4.53 -1.86
N LEU A 41 11.59 -3.73 -2.06
CA LEU A 41 11.52 -2.27 -1.93
C LEU A 41 10.64 -1.67 -3.02
N ALA A 42 10.84 -2.06 -4.28
CA ALA A 42 10.04 -1.59 -5.41
C ALA A 42 8.55 -1.95 -5.22
N GLU A 43 8.26 -3.14 -4.71
CA GLU A 43 6.87 -3.55 -4.46
C GLU A 43 6.25 -2.78 -3.28
N ALA A 44 7.03 -2.48 -2.23
CA ALA A 44 6.56 -1.61 -1.14
C ALA A 44 6.22 -0.20 -1.64
N GLU A 45 7.07 0.39 -2.49
CA GLU A 45 6.85 1.71 -3.10
C GLU A 45 5.58 1.73 -3.94
N ARG A 46 5.35 0.70 -4.78
CA ARG A 46 4.12 0.57 -5.57
C ARG A 46 2.87 0.56 -4.71
N PHE A 47 2.87 -0.17 -3.60
CA PHE A 47 1.74 -0.18 -2.67
C PHE A 47 1.52 1.18 -2.00
N GLU A 48 2.58 1.91 -1.67
CA GLU A 48 2.49 3.27 -1.14
C GLU A 48 1.92 4.26 -2.17
N GLU A 49 2.33 4.17 -3.43
CA GLU A 49 1.76 4.97 -4.52
C GLU A 49 0.26 4.68 -4.71
N GLN A 50 -0.12 3.41 -4.74
CA GLN A 50 -1.54 3.03 -4.82
C GLN A 50 -2.33 3.58 -3.62
N ALA A 51 -1.76 3.54 -2.41
CA ALA A 51 -2.39 4.09 -1.22
C ALA A 51 -2.59 5.62 -1.34
N LYS A 52 -1.59 6.35 -1.86
CA LYS A 52 -1.69 7.79 -2.13
C LYS A 52 -2.79 8.12 -3.13
N GLU A 53 -2.91 7.36 -4.23
CA GLU A 53 -3.97 7.56 -5.21
C GLU A 53 -5.37 7.31 -4.62
N ARG A 54 -5.52 6.29 -3.77
CA ARG A 54 -6.78 6.06 -3.06
C ARG A 54 -7.08 7.13 -2.01
N ASP A 55 -6.07 7.69 -1.34
CA ASP A 55 -6.25 8.83 -0.44
C ASP A 55 -6.72 10.09 -1.21
N LYS A 56 -6.13 10.38 -2.37
CA LYS A 56 -6.60 11.46 -3.25
C LYS A 56 -8.07 11.27 -3.63
N MET A 57 -8.48 10.06 -3.99
CA MET A 57 -9.89 9.75 -4.27
C MET A 57 -10.77 9.94 -3.04
N LEU A 58 -10.34 9.50 -1.85
CA LEU A 58 -11.07 9.70 -0.60
C LEU A 58 -11.28 11.19 -0.30
N ARG A 59 -10.25 12.03 -0.50
CA ARG A 59 -10.35 13.48 -0.34
C ARG A 59 -11.36 14.10 -1.31
N ARG A 60 -11.39 13.63 -2.57
CA ARG A 60 -12.39 14.08 -3.56
C ARG A 60 -13.80 13.68 -3.13
N VAL A 61 -14.00 12.45 -2.65
CA VAL A 61 -15.31 11.98 -2.17
C VAL A 61 -15.79 12.79 -0.97
N LYS A 62 -14.91 13.15 -0.02
CA LYS A 62 -15.27 13.97 1.14
C LYS A 62 -15.63 15.42 0.82
N LYS A 63 -15.16 15.93 -0.33
CA LYS A 63 -15.44 17.29 -0.80
C LYS A 63 -16.74 17.39 -1.61
N SER A 64 -17.25 16.26 -2.11
CA SER A 64 -18.53 16.14 -2.80
C SER A 64 -19.66 15.87 -1.81
#